data_AF-A0A8T0FBG7-F1
#
_entry.id   AF-A0A8T0FBG7-F1
#
_cell.length_a   1.000
_cell.length_b   1.000
_cell.length_c   1.000
_cell.angle_alpha   90.00
_cell.angle_beta   90.00
_cell.angle_gamma   90.00
#
_symmetry.space_group_name_H-M   'P 1'
#
loop_
_entity.id
_entity.type
_entity.pdbx_description
1 polymer ?
#
loop_
_entity_poly.entity_id
_entity_poly.type
_entity_poly.pdbx_seq_one_letter_code
_entity_poly.pdbx_strand_id
1 'polypeptide(L)'
;MNRIRNLNTGLSYCFNRSFSLGKVNNTNSKDGWFSKLLMVRKIDPGHDSHSKLLSASEIIYEMQLHSVNPEHIDPYLQNYEQYSKTASQKSDGAELVGSFRVEIGDQDQFIHIWRYKHGYPHAHQFLELCHTDKDLQNLIKDRIRYLRHRENQFMLSFSFWGHPEPRGDNNMYEMRSYVLKPGTMIEWGNNWARGVTYRKESAVAGFFSQIGQLYMVHHIWNEDKNLVNDLTGR
;
A
#
# COMPACT_ATOMS: atom_id res chain seq x y z
N MET A 1 6.60 14.33 1.32
CA MET A 1 7.39 13.15 0.89
C MET A 1 7.87 12.51 2.16
N ASN A 2 7.49 11.26 2.40
CA ASN A 2 7.73 10.60 3.68
C ASN A 2 8.73 9.47 3.47
N ARG A 3 9.73 9.33 4.35
CA ARG A 3 10.51 8.10 4.44
C ARG A 3 9.89 7.22 5.50
N ILE A 4 9.63 5.98 5.14
CA ILE A 4 8.94 5.02 5.97
C ILE A 4 9.82 3.77 6.13
N ARG A 5 10.01 3.32 7.35
CA ARG A 5 10.73 2.08 7.65
C ARG A 5 9.74 0.98 7.94
N ASN A 6 10.04 -0.23 7.47
CA ASN A 6 9.23 -1.37 7.86
C ASN A 6 9.37 -1.66 9.35
N LEU A 7 8.27 -2.01 10.00
CA LEU A 7 8.32 -2.43 11.39
C LEU A 7 8.93 -3.83 11.49
N ASN A 8 10.24 -3.91 11.72
CA ASN A 8 10.95 -5.10 12.20
C ASN A 8 11.75 -4.68 13.45
N THR A 9 11.10 -4.58 14.62
CA THR A 9 11.79 -4.20 15.87
C THR A 9 12.32 -5.44 16.59
N GLY A 10 13.64 -5.44 16.85
CA GLY A 10 14.41 -6.53 17.47
C GLY A 10 14.15 -6.76 18.97
N LEU A 11 12.90 -6.94 19.36
CA LEU A 11 12.49 -7.52 20.64
C LEU A 11 11.78 -8.85 20.35
N SER A 12 12.54 -9.93 20.12
CA SER A 12 12.16 -11.38 20.06
C SER A 12 10.76 -11.82 19.58
N TYR A 13 9.98 -11.00 18.90
CA TYR A 13 8.63 -11.33 18.44
C TYR A 13 8.45 -10.83 17.00
N CYS A 14 8.24 -11.79 16.11
CA CYS A 14 8.32 -11.64 14.67
C CYS A 14 7.21 -10.74 14.10
N PHE A 15 7.55 -9.49 13.80
CA PHE A 15 7.08 -8.86 12.57
C PHE A 15 8.07 -9.20 11.46
N ASN A 16 7.58 -9.47 10.25
CA ASN A 16 8.38 -9.65 9.03
C ASN A 16 7.46 -9.41 7.83
N ARG A 17 7.03 -8.15 7.60
CA ARG A 17 6.18 -7.82 6.43
C ARG A 17 6.49 -6.42 5.89
N SER A 18 7.61 -6.31 5.18
CA SER A 18 7.94 -5.22 4.24
C SER A 18 7.50 -5.57 2.82
N PHE A 19 7.64 -4.71 1.82
CA PHE A 19 7.17 -5.03 0.46
C PHE A 19 8.30 -5.42 -0.50
N SER A 20 7.91 -6.15 -1.56
CA SER A 20 8.69 -6.70 -2.66
C SER A 20 8.19 -6.16 -3.99
N LEU A 21 9.12 -6.04 -4.94
CA LEU A 21 8.87 -5.99 -6.37
C LEU A 21 7.90 -7.11 -6.76
N GLY A 22 6.70 -6.76 -7.23
CA GLY A 22 5.81 -7.72 -7.85
C GLY A 22 6.47 -8.29 -9.11
N LYS A 23 6.55 -9.62 -9.24
CA LYS A 23 6.82 -10.24 -10.54
C LYS A 23 5.57 -10.11 -11.40
N VAL A 24 5.73 -9.57 -12.60
CA VAL A 24 4.69 -9.65 -13.65
C VAL A 24 4.53 -11.14 -14.00
N ASN A 25 3.41 -11.75 -13.61
CA ASN A 25 3.07 -13.10 -14.09
C ASN A 25 2.81 -13.03 -15.60
N ASN A 26 3.82 -13.42 -16.38
CA ASN A 26 3.72 -13.56 -17.82
C ASN A 26 3.37 -15.01 -18.15
N THR A 27 2.11 -15.40 -17.98
CA THR A 27 1.61 -16.68 -18.49
C THR A 27 0.99 -16.45 -19.85
N ASN A 28 1.75 -16.83 -20.89
CA ASN A 28 1.33 -17.05 -22.28
C ASN A 28 0.44 -15.99 -22.96
N SER A 29 1.05 -14.94 -23.50
CA SER A 29 0.67 -14.45 -24.83
C SER A 29 1.93 -13.95 -25.54
N LYS A 30 2.06 -14.27 -26.83
CA LYS A 30 3.19 -13.91 -27.70
C LYS A 30 3.17 -12.42 -28.11
N ASP A 31 2.57 -11.55 -27.30
CA ASP A 31 2.49 -10.12 -27.55
C ASP A 31 3.47 -9.39 -26.65
N GLY A 32 4.51 -8.83 -27.26
CA GLY A 32 5.64 -8.21 -26.56
C GLY A 32 5.20 -7.17 -25.52
N TRP A 33 5.87 -7.15 -24.38
CA TRP A 33 5.67 -6.23 -23.26
C TRP A 33 5.50 -4.75 -23.67
N PHE A 34 6.19 -4.32 -24.72
CA PHE A 34 6.08 -2.97 -25.27
C PHE A 34 4.74 -2.69 -25.98
N SER A 35 4.06 -3.69 -26.55
CA SER A 35 2.77 -3.47 -27.22
C SER A 35 1.66 -3.14 -26.22
N LYS A 36 1.71 -3.68 -24.99
CA LYS A 36 0.79 -3.30 -23.91
C LYS A 36 1.08 -1.92 -23.31
N LEU A 37 2.32 -1.44 -23.40
CA LEU A 37 2.75 -0.09 -22.98
C LEU A 37 2.52 0.98 -24.07
N LEU A 38 2.56 0.59 -25.35
CA LEU A 38 2.40 1.48 -26.52
C LEU A 38 1.01 1.42 -27.15
N MET A 39 0.17 0.46 -26.77
CA MET A 39 -1.27 0.62 -26.91
C MET A 39 -1.69 1.70 -25.90
N VAL A 40 -1.55 2.95 -26.32
CA VAL A 40 -2.63 3.92 -26.17
C VAL A 40 -3.86 3.16 -26.68
N ARG A 41 -4.55 2.46 -25.77
CA ARG A 41 -5.84 1.88 -26.15
C ARG A 41 -6.61 3.08 -26.68
N LYS A 42 -6.94 3.08 -27.97
CA LYS A 42 -7.94 3.98 -28.51
C LYS A 42 -9.26 3.49 -27.91
N ILE A 43 -9.50 3.86 -26.66
CA ILE A 43 -10.71 3.49 -25.93
C ILE A 43 -11.72 4.55 -26.29
N ASP A 44 -12.84 4.09 -26.81
CA ASP A 44 -14.02 4.93 -26.94
C ASP A 44 -14.43 5.36 -25.52
N PRO A 45 -14.41 6.68 -25.17
CA PRO A 45 -14.62 7.16 -23.80
C PRO A 45 -15.98 6.78 -23.20
N GLY A 46 -16.89 6.20 -23.99
CA GLY A 46 -18.28 5.95 -23.62
C GLY A 46 -18.58 4.66 -22.87
N HIS A 47 -17.68 3.66 -22.78
CA HIS A 47 -18.10 2.30 -22.34
C HIS A 47 -17.38 1.69 -21.12
N ASP A 48 -16.21 2.19 -20.71
CA ASP A 48 -15.45 1.62 -19.58
C ASP A 48 -15.26 2.62 -18.43
N SER A 49 -15.30 2.13 -17.18
CA SER A 49 -15.02 2.98 -16.02
C SER A 49 -13.57 3.43 -15.99
N HIS A 50 -13.33 4.69 -15.62
CA HIS A 50 -12.00 5.31 -15.58
C HIS A 50 -10.95 4.49 -14.79
N SER A 51 -11.37 3.74 -13.77
CA SER A 51 -10.53 2.83 -12.99
C SER A 51 -10.12 1.56 -13.72
N LYS A 52 -10.98 0.98 -14.58
CA LYS A 52 -10.65 -0.18 -15.44
C LYS A 52 -9.61 0.14 -16.50
N LEU A 53 -9.42 1.42 -16.81
CA LEU A 53 -8.39 1.86 -17.76
C LEU A 53 -6.99 1.82 -17.15
N LEU A 54 -6.89 1.96 -15.83
CA LEU A 54 -5.62 2.11 -15.11
C LEU A 54 -5.26 0.88 -14.26
N SER A 55 -6.25 0.12 -13.78
CA SER A 55 -6.07 -1.14 -13.07
C SER A 55 -6.46 -2.33 -13.96
N ALA A 56 -5.67 -3.41 -13.88
CA ALA A 56 -5.99 -4.69 -14.51
C ALA A 56 -6.54 -5.73 -13.51
N SER A 57 -6.69 -5.36 -12.25
CA SER A 57 -7.02 -6.27 -11.15
C SER A 57 -8.26 -5.82 -10.40
N GLU A 58 -9.06 -6.80 -9.97
CA GLU A 58 -10.20 -6.62 -9.05
C GLU A 58 -9.75 -6.50 -7.58
N ILE A 59 -8.45 -6.67 -7.32
CA ILE A 59 -7.88 -6.51 -5.98
C ILE A 59 -7.99 -5.05 -5.56
N ILE A 60 -8.52 -4.85 -4.35
CA ILE A 60 -8.60 -3.54 -3.72
C ILE A 60 -7.60 -3.50 -2.58
N TYR A 61 -6.96 -2.34 -2.42
CA TYR A 61 -6.10 -2.07 -1.29
C TYR A 61 -6.75 -1.03 -0.40
N GLU A 62 -6.52 -1.13 0.90
CA GLU A 62 -6.82 -0.09 1.86
C GLU A 62 -5.53 0.40 2.49
N MET A 63 -5.26 1.69 2.38
CA MET A 63 -4.21 2.35 3.13
C MET A 63 -4.83 2.94 4.40
N GLN A 64 -4.27 2.60 5.57
CA GLN A 64 -4.63 3.15 6.86
C GLN A 64 -3.45 3.97 7.39
N LEU A 65 -3.73 5.21 7.78
CA LEU A 65 -2.78 6.11 8.42
C LEU A 65 -3.20 6.30 9.88
N HIS A 66 -2.32 5.96 10.81
CA HIS A 66 -2.54 6.10 12.23
C HIS A 66 -1.48 7.03 12.81
N SER A 67 -1.91 8.18 13.33
CA SER A 67 -1.05 9.07 14.14
C SER A 67 -1.19 8.69 15.60
N VAL A 68 -0.11 8.23 16.21
CA VAL A 68 -0.09 7.66 17.56
C VAL A 68 0.41 8.71 18.54
N ASN A 69 -0.06 8.67 19.79
CA ASN A 69 0.52 9.44 20.89
C ASN A 69 1.97 8.96 21.12
N PRO A 70 2.97 9.85 21.12
CA PRO A 70 4.39 9.42 21.18
C PRO A 70 4.72 8.53 22.39
N GLU A 71 4.09 8.80 23.54
CA GLU A 71 4.24 8.02 24.78
C GLU A 71 3.62 6.60 24.73
N HIS A 72 2.77 6.33 23.73
CA HIS A 72 1.98 5.11 23.59
C HIS A 72 2.36 4.29 22.35
N ILE A 73 3.53 4.52 21.75
CA ILE A 73 3.96 3.82 20.54
C ILE A 73 4.08 2.31 20.78
N ASP A 74 4.76 1.88 21.85
CA ASP A 74 4.96 0.46 22.14
C ASP A 74 3.65 -0.31 22.40
N PRO A 75 2.73 0.16 23.27
CA PRO A 75 1.44 -0.52 23.45
C PRO A 75 0.58 -0.47 22.19
N TYR A 76 0.65 0.59 21.39
CA TYR A 76 0.02 0.64 20.08
C TYR A 76 0.54 -0.46 19.14
N LEU A 77 1.86 -0.65 19.07
CA LEU A 77 2.47 -1.66 18.20
C LEU A 77 2.10 -3.07 18.64
N GLN A 78 2.14 -3.36 19.94
CA GLN A 78 1.72 -4.64 20.50
C GLN A 78 0.24 -4.94 20.18
N ASN A 79 -0.64 -3.95 20.37
CA ASN A 79 -2.04 -4.08 20.02
C ASN A 79 -2.23 -4.32 18.52
N TYR A 80 -1.55 -3.55 17.67
CA TYR A 80 -1.69 -3.68 16.22
C TYR A 80 -1.14 -5.01 15.69
N GLU A 81 -0.07 -5.53 16.31
CA GLU A 81 0.43 -6.88 16.05
C GLU A 81 -0.66 -7.92 16.32
N GLN A 82 -1.24 -7.89 17.50
CA GLN A 82 -2.29 -8.81 17.90
C GLN A 82 -3.52 -8.69 16.99
N TYR A 83 -3.95 -7.45 16.69
CA TYR A 83 -5.03 -7.17 15.74
C TYR A 83 -4.77 -7.79 14.37
N SER A 84 -3.57 -7.60 13.81
CA SER A 84 -3.21 -8.14 12.50
C SER A 84 -3.21 -9.68 12.48
N LYS A 85 -2.69 -10.31 13.54
CA LYS A 85 -2.68 -11.78 13.69
C LYS A 85 -4.10 -12.33 13.81
N THR A 86 -4.91 -11.76 14.70
CA THR A 86 -6.32 -12.17 14.88
C THR A 86 -7.12 -11.97 13.60
N ALA A 87 -6.94 -10.84 12.92
CA ALA A 87 -7.57 -10.57 11.63
C ALA A 87 -7.19 -11.62 10.57
N SER A 88 -5.90 -11.97 10.46
CA SER A 88 -5.42 -12.97 9.50
C SER A 88 -5.92 -14.39 9.78
N GLN A 89 -6.23 -14.72 11.03
CA GLN A 89 -6.80 -16.01 11.41
C GLN A 89 -8.29 -16.11 11.13
N LYS A 90 -9.01 -14.97 11.17
CA LYS A 90 -10.47 -14.91 11.05
C LYS A 90 -10.97 -14.51 9.68
N SER A 91 -10.12 -13.87 8.86
CA SER A 91 -10.45 -13.48 7.49
C SER A 91 -9.74 -14.37 6.48
N ASP A 92 -10.48 -14.85 5.48
CA ASP A 92 -9.98 -15.54 4.29
C ASP A 92 -9.65 -14.57 3.14
N GLY A 93 -10.13 -13.33 3.24
CA GLY A 93 -10.14 -12.36 2.16
C GLY A 93 -9.25 -11.13 2.34
N ALA A 94 -8.85 -10.83 3.58
CA ALA A 94 -8.06 -9.66 3.95
C ALA A 94 -6.64 -10.02 4.37
N GLU A 95 -5.66 -9.32 3.82
CA GLU A 95 -4.24 -9.57 4.10
C GLU A 95 -3.51 -8.25 4.37
N LEU A 96 -2.83 -8.14 5.51
CA LEU A 96 -1.91 -7.04 5.77
C LEU A 96 -0.64 -7.26 4.95
N VAL A 97 -0.48 -6.49 3.87
CA VAL A 97 0.63 -6.65 2.92
C VAL A 97 1.79 -5.71 3.22
N GLY A 98 1.56 -4.62 3.96
CA GLY A 98 2.63 -3.73 4.41
C GLY A 98 2.28 -2.97 5.68
N SER A 99 3.28 -2.73 6.53
CA SER A 99 3.15 -1.97 7.78
C SER A 99 4.43 -1.17 8.02
N PHE A 100 4.31 0.14 8.16
CA PHE A 100 5.44 1.05 8.16
C PHE A 100 5.33 2.09 9.27
N ARG A 101 6.48 2.49 9.80
CA ARG A 101 6.65 3.68 10.62
C ARG A 101 7.20 4.81 9.77
N VAL A 102 6.67 6.01 9.89
CA VAL A 102 7.25 7.20 9.27
C VAL A 102 8.48 7.63 10.09
N GLU A 103 9.64 7.68 9.44
CA GLU A 103 10.91 8.12 10.03
C GLU A 103 11.21 9.58 9.67
N ILE A 104 10.92 9.98 8.43
CA ILE A 104 11.06 11.36 7.94
C ILE A 104 9.71 11.82 7.40
N GLY A 105 9.21 12.96 7.90
CA GLY A 105 7.87 13.48 7.63
C GLY A 105 7.07 13.60 8.92
N ASP A 106 5.80 13.18 8.90
CA ASP A 106 4.93 13.16 10.07
C ASP A 106 5.37 12.06 11.04
N GLN A 107 6.21 12.41 12.01
CA GLN A 107 6.71 11.47 13.01
C GLN A 107 5.58 10.92 13.90
N ASP A 108 5.80 9.73 14.44
CA ASP A 108 4.82 8.95 15.22
C ASP A 108 3.57 8.55 14.44
N GLN A 109 3.68 8.57 13.10
CA GLN A 109 2.67 8.07 12.18
C GLN A 109 3.05 6.69 11.66
N PHE A 110 2.04 5.85 11.49
CA PHE A 110 2.16 4.50 10.95
C PHE A 110 1.24 4.33 9.76
N ILE A 111 1.74 3.64 8.73
CA ILE A 111 1.02 3.37 7.48
C ILE A 111 0.84 1.87 7.36
N HIS A 112 -0.39 1.41 7.20
CA HIS A 112 -0.72 0.00 7.01
C HIS A 112 -1.45 -0.17 5.69
N ILE A 113 -1.12 -1.20 4.94
CA ILE A 113 -1.74 -1.49 3.66
C ILE A 113 -2.34 -2.89 3.71
N TRP A 114 -3.65 -2.95 3.60
CA TRP A 114 -4.44 -4.18 3.51
C TRP A 114 -4.78 -4.48 2.06
N ARG A 115 -4.83 -5.76 1.71
CA ARG A 115 -5.19 -6.29 0.39
C ARG A 115 -6.46 -7.13 0.51
N TYR A 116 -7.46 -6.80 -0.31
CA TYR A 116 -8.72 -7.54 -0.44
C TYR A 116 -8.78 -8.23 -1.79
N LYS A 117 -8.65 -9.56 -1.78
CA LYS A 117 -8.41 -10.38 -3.00
C LYS A 117 -9.56 -10.34 -4.01
N HIS A 118 -10.79 -10.25 -3.54
CA HIS A 118 -12.00 -10.22 -4.37
C HIS A 118 -12.74 -8.90 -4.23
N GLY A 119 -11.97 -7.81 -4.26
CA GLY A 119 -12.47 -6.44 -4.32
C GLY A 119 -13.33 -6.02 -3.13
N TYR A 120 -14.36 -5.20 -3.42
CA TYR A 120 -15.20 -4.59 -2.40
C TYR A 120 -15.99 -5.60 -1.55
N PRO A 121 -16.50 -6.72 -2.09
CA PRO A 121 -17.14 -7.75 -1.26
C PRO A 121 -16.26 -8.24 -0.10
N HIS A 122 -14.98 -8.52 -0.36
CA HIS A 122 -14.03 -8.92 0.69
C HIS A 122 -13.70 -7.78 1.66
N ALA A 123 -13.57 -6.55 1.15
CA ALA A 123 -13.40 -5.38 2.01
C ALA A 123 -14.59 -5.20 2.96
N HIS A 124 -15.82 -5.37 2.44
CA HIS A 124 -17.04 -5.29 3.24
C HIS A 124 -17.11 -6.41 4.28
N GLN A 125 -16.86 -7.66 3.89
CA GLN A 125 -16.83 -8.79 4.82
C GLN A 125 -15.81 -8.57 5.95
N PHE A 126 -14.65 -8.02 5.64
CA PHE A 126 -13.64 -7.71 6.66
C PHE A 126 -14.06 -6.59 7.61
N LEU A 127 -14.73 -5.55 7.09
CA LEU A 127 -15.32 -4.50 7.92
C LEU A 127 -16.41 -5.06 8.85
N GLU A 128 -17.30 -5.90 8.32
CA GLU A 128 -18.33 -6.57 9.13
C GLU A 128 -17.71 -7.49 10.19
N LEU A 129 -16.65 -8.22 9.85
CA LEU A 129 -15.90 -9.03 10.80
C LEU A 129 -15.34 -8.15 11.94
N CYS A 130 -14.75 -6.99 11.63
CA CYS A 130 -14.27 -6.03 12.63
C CYS A 130 -15.41 -5.48 13.51
N HIS A 131 -16.64 -5.41 12.99
CA HIS A 131 -17.82 -4.94 13.72
C HIS A 131 -18.55 -6.01 14.52
N THR A 132 -18.33 -7.30 14.27
CA THR A 132 -19.11 -8.38 14.88
C THR A 132 -18.27 -9.29 15.78
N ASP A 133 -16.98 -9.44 15.47
CA ASP A 133 -16.06 -10.27 16.24
C ASP A 133 -15.58 -9.56 17.52
N LYS A 134 -15.83 -10.18 18.67
CA LYS A 134 -15.53 -9.57 19.98
C LYS A 134 -14.05 -9.33 20.21
N ASP A 135 -13.16 -10.20 19.72
CA ASP A 135 -11.72 -10.05 19.93
C ASP A 135 -11.20 -8.85 19.12
N LEU A 136 -11.61 -8.74 17.85
CA LEU A 136 -11.28 -7.60 17.01
C LEU A 136 -11.87 -6.30 17.55
N GLN A 137 -13.14 -6.30 17.99
CA GLN A 137 -13.76 -5.13 18.62
C GLN A 137 -12.98 -4.67 19.86
N ASN A 138 -12.57 -5.59 20.72
CA ASN A 138 -11.81 -5.29 21.93
C ASN A 138 -10.44 -4.68 21.58
N LEU A 139 -9.74 -5.25 20.60
CA LEU A 139 -8.45 -4.74 20.12
C LEU A 139 -8.59 -3.35 19.52
N ILE A 140 -9.62 -3.12 18.69
CA ILE A 140 -9.90 -1.80 18.09
C ILE A 140 -10.22 -0.78 19.20
N LYS A 141 -11.07 -1.14 20.16
CA LYS A 141 -11.44 -0.28 21.29
C LYS A 141 -10.24 0.10 22.15
N ASP A 142 -9.35 -0.85 22.42
CA ASP A 142 -8.10 -0.60 23.13
C ASP A 142 -7.18 0.34 22.34
N ARG A 143 -6.96 0.05 21.04
CA ARG A 143 -6.09 0.81 20.16
C ARG A 143 -6.42 2.29 20.10
N ILE A 144 -7.71 2.63 20.08
CA ILE A 144 -8.18 4.01 19.95
C ILE A 144 -7.60 4.92 21.05
N ARG A 145 -7.31 4.37 22.23
CA ARG A 145 -6.71 5.12 23.36
C ARG A 145 -5.31 5.65 23.07
N TYR A 146 -4.59 5.00 22.15
CA TYR A 146 -3.24 5.37 21.78
C TYR A 146 -3.18 6.33 20.59
N LEU A 147 -4.31 6.62 19.94
CA LEU A 147 -4.37 7.36 18.67
C LEU A 147 -4.74 8.84 18.87
N ARG A 148 -4.04 9.71 18.15
CA ARG A 148 -4.40 11.13 17.97
C ARG A 148 -5.32 11.34 16.78
N HIS A 149 -5.02 10.63 15.70
CA HIS A 149 -5.72 10.75 14.43
C HIS A 149 -5.65 9.43 13.66
N ARG A 150 -6.71 9.14 12.90
CA ARG A 150 -6.74 8.00 11.97
C ARG A 150 -7.51 8.38 10.71
N GLU A 151 -7.03 7.89 9.58
CA GLU A 151 -7.72 7.95 8.31
C GLU A 151 -7.43 6.69 7.49
N ASN A 152 -8.31 6.39 6.54
CA ASN A 152 -8.08 5.32 5.59
C ASN A 152 -8.61 5.70 4.21
N GLN A 153 -8.12 4.97 3.20
CA GLN A 153 -8.49 5.18 1.82
C GLN A 153 -8.46 3.85 1.08
N PHE A 154 -9.50 3.58 0.27
CA PHE A 154 -9.47 2.47 -0.67
C PHE A 154 -8.87 2.90 -2.00
N MET A 155 -8.02 2.05 -2.55
CA MET A 155 -7.22 2.34 -3.73
C MET A 155 -7.06 1.10 -4.62
N LEU A 156 -6.77 1.35 -5.89
CA LEU A 156 -6.41 0.33 -6.87
C LEU A 156 -4.93 0.48 -7.23
N SER A 157 -4.29 -0.64 -7.57
CA SER A 157 -2.93 -0.64 -8.09
C SER A 157 -2.92 -0.26 -9.57
N PHE A 158 -1.95 0.55 -9.99
CA PHE A 158 -1.66 0.72 -11.42
C PHE A 158 -1.21 -0.61 -12.03
N SER A 159 -1.76 -0.96 -13.21
CA SER A 159 -1.47 -2.21 -13.91
C SER A 159 0.03 -2.42 -14.21
N PHE A 160 0.78 -1.34 -14.38
CA PHE A 160 2.20 -1.38 -14.74
C PHE A 160 3.16 -1.41 -13.53
N TRP A 161 2.65 -1.35 -12.29
CA TRP A 161 3.45 -1.46 -11.06
C TRP A 161 3.50 -2.87 -10.46
N GLY A 162 2.55 -3.74 -10.83
CA GLY A 162 2.37 -5.06 -10.21
C GLY A 162 1.72 -4.98 -8.82
N HIS A 163 1.59 -6.15 -8.18
CA HIS A 163 1.09 -6.26 -6.81
C HIS A 163 2.26 -6.27 -5.83
N PRO A 164 2.18 -5.52 -4.72
CA PRO A 164 3.24 -5.52 -3.74
C PRO A 164 3.18 -6.81 -2.91
N GLU A 165 4.32 -7.47 -2.73
CA GLU A 165 4.43 -8.77 -2.05
C GLU A 165 5.21 -8.63 -0.72
N PRO A 166 4.91 -9.37 0.36
CA PRO A 166 5.67 -9.26 1.61
C PRO A 166 7.17 -9.64 1.50
N ARG A 167 8.08 -8.96 2.24
CA ARG A 167 9.52 -9.24 2.42
C ARG A 167 9.89 -9.24 3.91
N GLY A 168 11.01 -9.91 4.24
CA GLY A 168 11.58 -9.96 5.59
C GLY A 168 12.74 -8.98 5.84
N ASP A 169 13.06 -8.12 4.87
CA ASP A 169 14.24 -7.25 4.96
C ASP A 169 13.91 -5.92 5.65
N ASN A 170 14.80 -5.46 6.53
CA ASN A 170 14.73 -4.16 7.22
C ASN A 170 15.14 -3.00 6.30
N ASN A 171 14.37 -2.79 5.22
CA ASN A 171 14.64 -1.75 4.23
C ASN A 171 13.96 -0.42 4.61
N MET A 172 14.58 0.68 4.17
CA MET A 172 13.96 2.00 4.18
C MET A 172 13.19 2.18 2.86
N TYR A 173 12.00 2.73 2.95
CA TYR A 173 11.14 2.97 1.80
C TYR A 173 10.87 4.46 1.67
N GLU A 174 10.72 4.90 0.43
CA GLU A 174 10.31 6.24 0.10
C GLU A 174 8.85 6.22 -0.36
N MET A 175 7.98 6.94 0.36
CA MET A 175 6.58 7.09 -0.02
C MET A 175 6.29 8.51 -0.50
N ARG A 176 5.71 8.60 -1.70
CA ARG A 176 5.29 9.85 -2.32
C ARG A 176 3.78 9.83 -2.56
N SER A 177 3.11 10.87 -2.10
CA SER A 177 1.68 11.09 -2.30
C SER A 177 1.47 12.36 -3.11
N TYR A 178 0.63 12.30 -4.14
CA TYR A 178 0.32 13.41 -5.03
C TYR A 178 -1.19 13.64 -5.06
N VAL A 179 -1.61 14.88 -4.90
CA VAL A 179 -2.98 15.30 -5.20
C VAL A 179 -2.99 15.79 -6.64
N LEU A 180 -3.77 15.12 -7.48
CA LEU A 180 -3.89 15.42 -8.90
C LEU A 180 -5.05 16.39 -9.14
N LYS A 181 -4.93 17.16 -10.21
CA LYS A 181 -6.07 17.93 -10.71
C LYS A 181 -7.14 16.95 -11.23
N PRO A 182 -8.44 17.19 -10.96
CA PRO A 182 -9.50 16.37 -11.52
C PRO A 182 -9.37 16.23 -13.05
N GLY A 183 -9.53 15.00 -13.55
CA GLY A 183 -9.41 14.69 -14.97
C GLY A 183 -7.99 14.37 -15.46
N THR A 184 -6.93 14.60 -14.67
CA THR A 184 -5.54 14.37 -15.15
C THR A 184 -4.97 13.01 -14.79
N MET A 185 -5.72 12.14 -14.12
CA MET A 185 -5.20 10.86 -13.60
C MET A 185 -4.80 9.87 -14.71
N ILE A 186 -5.53 9.81 -15.83
CA ILE A 186 -5.12 8.99 -16.99
C ILE A 186 -3.83 9.51 -17.62
N GLU A 187 -3.76 10.81 -17.88
CA GLU A 187 -2.56 11.43 -18.47
C GLU A 187 -1.34 11.22 -17.57
N TRP A 188 -1.53 11.46 -16.28
CA TRP A 188 -0.52 11.23 -15.26
C TRP A 188 -0.06 9.76 -15.26
N GLY A 189 -1.00 8.80 -15.30
CA GLY A 189 -0.70 7.37 -15.35
C GLY A 189 0.09 6.97 -16.60
N ASN A 190 -0.31 7.47 -17.77
CA ASN A 190 0.36 7.20 -19.04
C ASN A 190 1.80 7.73 -19.08
N ASN A 191 2.05 8.90 -18.49
CA ASN A 191 3.40 9.45 -18.40
C ASN A 191 4.27 8.63 -17.45
N TRP A 192 3.73 8.21 -16.30
CA TRP A 192 4.46 7.37 -15.35
C TRP A 192 4.71 5.95 -15.81
N ALA A 193 3.82 5.36 -16.62
CA ALA A 193 4.02 4.05 -17.22
C ALA A 193 5.31 3.99 -18.06
N ARG A 194 5.67 5.09 -18.73
CA ARG A 194 6.95 5.22 -19.43
C ARG A 194 8.11 5.42 -18.47
N GLY A 195 7.97 6.32 -17.49
CA GLY A 195 9.03 6.68 -16.55
C GLY A 195 9.45 5.58 -15.57
N VAL A 196 8.52 4.74 -15.11
CA VAL A 196 8.80 3.69 -14.11
C VAL A 196 9.81 2.66 -14.63
N THR A 197 9.91 2.49 -15.95
CA THR A 197 10.83 1.53 -16.59
C THR A 197 12.30 1.79 -16.22
N TYR A 198 12.67 3.05 -15.98
CA TYR A 198 14.02 3.44 -15.55
C TYR A 198 14.31 3.18 -14.07
N ARG A 199 13.29 2.89 -13.26
CA ARG A 199 13.41 2.67 -11.80
C ARG A 199 12.77 1.36 -11.36
N LYS A 200 12.61 0.42 -12.30
CA LYS A 200 11.83 -0.80 -12.11
C LYS A 200 12.30 -1.61 -10.91
N GLU A 201 13.61 -1.68 -10.66
CA GLU A 201 14.20 -2.44 -9.55
C GLU A 201 13.88 -1.85 -8.16
N SER A 202 13.55 -0.56 -8.10
CA SER A 202 13.17 0.12 -6.85
C SER A 202 11.65 0.26 -6.68
N ALA A 203 10.86 -0.07 -7.71
CA ALA A 203 9.42 0.15 -7.74
C ALA A 203 8.69 -0.90 -6.88
N VAL A 204 8.08 -0.46 -5.78
CA VAL A 204 7.41 -1.37 -4.85
C VAL A 204 5.92 -1.43 -5.10
N ALA A 205 5.27 -0.27 -5.11
CA ALA A 205 3.83 -0.17 -5.33
C ALA A 205 3.46 1.19 -5.93
N GLY A 206 2.40 1.22 -6.72
CA GLY A 206 1.78 2.43 -7.23
C GLY A 206 0.28 2.30 -7.17
N PHE A 207 -0.38 3.24 -6.48
CA PHE A 207 -1.81 3.21 -6.21
C PHE A 207 -2.51 4.50 -6.61
N PHE A 208 -3.80 4.43 -6.91
CA PHE A 208 -4.67 5.57 -7.08
C PHE A 208 -5.97 5.41 -6.30
N SER A 209 -6.45 6.50 -5.70
CA SER A 209 -7.60 6.54 -4.81
C SER A 209 -8.91 6.14 -5.51
N GLN A 210 -9.78 5.41 -4.83
CA GLN A 210 -11.17 5.12 -5.23
C GLN A 210 -12.20 5.63 -4.23
N ILE A 211 -11.97 5.46 -2.91
CA ILE A 211 -12.87 5.91 -1.84
C ILE A 211 -12.00 6.54 -0.73
N GLY A 212 -12.52 7.60 -0.10
CA GLY A 212 -11.78 8.45 0.85
C GLY A 212 -11.36 9.74 0.16
N GLN A 213 -10.14 10.21 0.40
CA GLN A 213 -9.63 11.39 -0.31
C GLN A 213 -9.43 11.07 -1.80
N LEU A 214 -10.12 11.79 -2.69
CA LEU A 214 -10.07 11.52 -4.12
C LEU A 214 -8.92 12.23 -4.83
N TYR A 215 -8.66 11.81 -6.06
CA TYR A 215 -7.61 12.34 -6.94
C TYR A 215 -6.19 12.17 -6.37
N MET A 216 -5.99 11.20 -5.48
CA MET A 216 -4.66 10.92 -4.93
C MET A 216 -3.97 9.78 -5.66
N VAL A 217 -2.66 9.90 -5.77
CA VAL A 217 -1.76 8.85 -6.23
C VAL A 217 -0.65 8.65 -5.20
N HIS A 218 -0.37 7.39 -4.88
CA HIS A 218 0.67 6.99 -3.93
C HIS A 218 1.70 6.10 -4.60
N HIS A 219 2.98 6.41 -4.45
CA HIS A 219 4.08 5.55 -4.82
C HIS A 219 4.87 5.12 -3.60
N ILE A 220 5.32 3.88 -3.62
CA ILE A 220 6.26 3.34 -2.67
C ILE A 220 7.47 2.86 -3.47
N TRP A 221 8.65 3.30 -3.05
CA TRP A 221 9.93 2.90 -3.61
C TRP A 221 10.78 2.29 -2.52
N ASN A 222 11.57 1.29 -2.89
CA ASN A 222 12.64 0.80 -2.03
C ASN A 222 13.83 1.76 -2.16
N GLU A 223 14.34 2.30 -1.06
CA GLU A 223 15.60 3.04 -1.13
C GLU A 223 16.73 2.05 -1.32
N ASP A 224 17.51 2.26 -2.39
CA ASP A 224 18.68 1.46 -2.65
C ASP A 224 19.75 1.79 -1.61
N LYS A 225 20.29 0.78 -0.92
CA LYS A 225 21.18 0.97 0.25
C LYS A 225 22.43 1.79 -0.07
N ASN A 226 22.81 1.89 -1.34
CA ASN A 226 23.98 2.62 -1.80
C ASN A 226 23.86 4.15 -1.65
N LEU A 227 22.64 4.72 -1.72
CA LEU A 227 22.44 6.18 -1.59
C LEU A 227 22.61 6.69 -0.15
N VAL A 228 22.44 5.83 0.85
CA VAL A 228 22.59 6.21 2.27
C VAL A 228 24.06 6.27 2.66
N ASN A 229 24.90 5.41 2.08
CA ASN A 229 26.35 5.43 2.32
C ASN A 229 26.99 6.71 1.74
N ASP A 230 26.57 7.13 0.55
CA ASP A 230 27.06 8.37 -0.08
C ASP A 230 26.65 9.65 0.68
N LEU A 231 25.49 9.66 1.33
CA LEU A 231 25.02 10.80 2.14
C LEU A 231 25.59 10.80 3.57
N THR A 232 26.09 9.66 4.06
CA THR A 232 26.64 9.53 5.42
C THR A 232 28.17 9.46 5.45
N GLY A 233 28.83 9.51 4.28
CA GLY A 233 30.29 9.54 4.18
C GLY A 233 30.96 8.34 4.83
N ARG A 234 30.34 7.16 4.73
CA ARG A 234 30.90 5.88 5.21
C ARG A 234 31.01 4.89 4.08
#